data_AF-A0A418BZB7-F1
#
_entry.id   AF-A0A418BZB7-F1
#
_cell.length_a   1.000
_cell.length_b   1.000
_cell.length_c   1.000
_cell.angle_alpha   90.00
_cell.angle_beta   90.00
_cell.angle_gamma   90.00
#
_symmetry.space_group_name_H-M   'P 1'
#
loop_
_entity.id
_entity.type
_entity.pdbx_description
1 polymer ?
#
loop_
_entity_poly.entity_id
_entity_poly.type
_entity_poly.pdbx_seq_one_letter_code
_entity_poly.pdbx_strand_id
1 'polypeptide(L)'
;MEVHFLGTGPSTGLPSIRCLLSDQLCTVCRDAHTNAASKNHRNNPSLLVRYNDRNVLIDCGKTFRDSVLRVFPAHNINHIDAVLLTHGHADACLGLDDLRELQVLQTTRCEETGELKKIATTPLLLHCHARTKAEV
;
A
#
# COMPACT_ATOMS: atom_id res chain seq x y z
N MET A 1 -19.39 -5.06 -6.76
CA MET A 1 -18.20 -4.18 -6.77
C MET A 1 -18.10 -3.54 -5.42
N GLU A 2 -16.93 -3.61 -4.79
CA GLU A 2 -16.62 -3.00 -3.49
C GLU A 2 -15.36 -2.12 -3.64
N VAL A 3 -15.31 -1.00 -2.93
CA VAL A 3 -14.18 -0.06 -2.95
C VAL A 3 -13.75 0.24 -1.52
N HIS A 4 -12.49 -0.07 -1.21
CA HIS A 4 -11.87 0.25 0.07
C HIS A 4 -10.94 1.45 -0.07
N PHE A 5 -11.10 2.43 0.81
CA PHE A 5 -10.19 3.56 0.91
C PHE A 5 -9.01 3.17 1.80
N LEU A 6 -7.86 2.89 1.19
CA LEU A 6 -6.63 2.53 1.90
C LEU A 6 -5.93 3.76 2.47
N GLY A 7 -6.11 4.91 1.83
CA GLY A 7 -5.67 6.19 2.36
C GLY A 7 -6.35 7.37 1.67
N THR A 8 -6.54 8.44 2.43
CA THR A 8 -7.25 9.66 1.99
C THR A 8 -6.51 10.93 2.43
N GLY A 9 -5.22 10.81 2.70
CA GLY A 9 -4.35 11.89 3.17
C GLY A 9 -3.63 12.60 2.03
N PRO A 10 -2.86 13.65 2.33
CA PRO A 10 -1.96 14.27 1.36
C PRO A 10 -0.75 13.37 1.07
N SER A 11 0.12 13.82 0.16
CA SER A 11 1.36 13.12 -0.19
C SER A 11 2.28 12.88 1.02
N THR A 12 2.20 13.68 2.07
CA THR A 12 2.97 13.48 3.31
C THR A 12 2.30 12.57 4.34
N GLY A 13 1.02 12.21 4.13
CA GLY A 13 0.19 11.56 5.16
C GLY A 13 -0.26 12.53 6.27
N LEU A 14 -1.10 12.02 7.17
CA LEU A 14 -1.58 12.73 8.36
C LEU A 14 -1.53 11.78 9.56
N PRO A 15 -0.94 12.18 10.71
CA PRO A 15 -0.51 13.53 11.08
C PRO A 15 0.69 14.07 10.30
N SER A 16 0.78 15.40 10.17
CA SER A 16 1.92 16.07 9.55
C SER A 16 3.08 16.12 10.54
N ILE A 17 4.23 15.55 10.17
CA ILE A 17 5.46 15.60 10.98
C ILE A 17 5.81 17.05 11.35
N ARG A 18 5.74 17.97 10.38
CA ARG A 18 6.01 19.41 10.61
C ARG A 18 5.09 20.01 11.68
N CYS A 19 3.81 19.63 11.70
CA CYS A 19 2.87 20.16 12.69
C CYS A 19 3.10 19.55 14.08
N LEU A 20 3.43 18.25 14.15
CA LEU A 20 3.76 17.58 15.41
C LEU A 20 4.99 18.15 16.10
N LEU A 21 5.99 18.58 15.32
CA LEU A 21 7.24 19.15 15.82
C LEU A 21 7.21 20.68 15.94
N SER A 22 6.07 21.32 15.66
CA SER A 22 5.94 22.77 15.80
C SER A 22 5.46 23.16 17.21
N ASP A 23 5.78 24.38 17.64
CA ASP A 23 5.30 24.93 18.92
C ASP A 23 3.76 25.07 18.98
N GLN A 24 3.11 25.07 17.81
CA GLN A 24 1.65 25.19 17.66
C GLN A 24 1.04 23.93 17.03
N LEU A 25 0.95 22.86 17.82
CA LEU A 25 0.30 21.62 17.41
C LEU A 25 -1.22 21.80 17.25
N CYS A 26 -1.72 21.67 16.02
CA CYS A 26 -3.15 21.74 15.72
C CYS A 26 -3.94 20.54 16.26
N THR A 27 -5.24 20.74 16.48
CA THR A 27 -6.15 19.71 17.04
C THR A 27 -6.24 18.47 16.16
N VAL A 28 -6.21 18.63 14.83
CA VAL A 28 -6.31 17.53 13.86
C VAL A 28 -5.08 16.62 13.93
N CYS A 29 -3.87 17.18 13.92
CA CYS A 29 -2.65 16.38 14.01
C CYS A 29 -2.49 15.77 15.42
N ARG A 30 -2.94 16.47 16.46
CA ARG A 30 -2.97 15.93 17.83
C ARG A 30 -3.86 14.68 17.91
N ASP A 31 -5.08 14.77 17.39
CA ASP A 31 -6.02 13.64 17.37
C ASP A 31 -5.49 12.48 16.52
N ALA A 32 -4.99 12.76 15.30
CA ALA A 32 -4.41 11.73 14.44
C ALA A 32 -3.19 11.01 15.03
N HIS A 33 -2.41 11.69 15.88
CA HIS A 33 -1.22 11.15 16.53
C HIS A 33 -1.53 10.37 17.81
N THR A 34 -2.45 10.88 18.64
CA THR A 34 -2.74 10.30 19.97
C THR A 34 -3.81 9.22 19.93
N ASN A 35 -4.61 9.15 18.88
CA ASN A 35 -5.67 8.16 18.70
C ASN A 35 -5.45 7.35 17.41
N ALA A 36 -5.00 6.11 17.55
CA ALA A 36 -4.75 5.20 16.43
C ALA A 36 -5.99 4.88 15.60
N ALA A 37 -7.20 4.98 16.18
CA ALA A 37 -8.47 4.78 15.48
C ALA A 37 -9.05 6.09 14.90
N SER A 38 -8.34 7.21 15.02
CA SER A 38 -8.81 8.49 14.53
C SER A 38 -9.01 8.48 13.02
N LYS A 39 -10.16 9.02 12.56
CA LYS A 39 -10.41 9.31 11.14
C LYS A 39 -9.44 10.35 10.57
N ASN A 40 -8.76 11.12 11.43
CA ASN A 40 -7.73 12.06 11.03
C ASN A 40 -6.37 11.37 10.77
N HIS A 41 -6.19 10.10 11.15
CA HIS A 41 -5.01 9.33 10.73
C HIS A 41 -5.19 8.86 9.29
N ARG A 42 -4.52 9.55 8.35
CA ARG A 42 -4.74 9.40 6.91
C ARG A 42 -3.45 9.09 6.17
N ASN A 43 -3.39 7.88 5.61
CA ASN A 43 -2.31 7.41 4.75
C ASN A 43 -2.33 8.07 3.36
N ASN A 44 -1.27 7.88 2.58
CA ASN A 44 -1.21 8.33 1.19
C ASN A 44 -2.41 7.85 0.37
N PRO A 45 -2.86 8.63 -0.63
CA PRO A 45 -3.99 8.26 -1.46
C PRO A 45 -3.82 6.87 -2.05
N SER A 46 -4.78 5.98 -1.79
CA SER A 46 -4.79 4.64 -2.36
C SER A 46 -6.16 4.00 -2.20
N LEU A 47 -6.56 3.19 -3.17
CA LEU A 47 -7.82 2.45 -3.18
C LEU A 47 -7.57 0.98 -3.44
N LEU A 48 -8.40 0.10 -2.88
CA LEU A 48 -8.55 -1.27 -3.35
C LEU A 48 -9.93 -1.45 -3.96
N VAL A 49 -9.99 -1.83 -5.23
CA VAL A 49 -11.23 -2.16 -5.93
C VAL A 49 -11.38 -3.68 -5.99
N ARG A 50 -12.50 -4.18 -5.48
CA ARG A 50 -12.85 -5.59 -5.51
C ARG A 50 -14.00 -5.84 -6.48
N TYR A 51 -13.74 -6.66 -7.49
CA TYR A 51 -14.69 -6.94 -8.56
C TYR A 51 -14.42 -8.32 -9.16
N ASN A 52 -15.47 -9.15 -9.30
CA ASN A 52 -15.40 -10.51 -9.88
C ASN A 52 -14.23 -11.34 -9.32
N ASP A 53 -14.13 -11.42 -7.99
CA ASP A 53 -13.07 -12.14 -7.27
C ASP A 53 -11.64 -11.66 -7.56
N ARG A 54 -11.50 -10.42 -8.05
CA ARG A 54 -10.21 -9.75 -8.24
C ARG A 54 -10.06 -8.57 -7.29
N ASN A 55 -8.84 -8.39 -6.78
CA ASN A 55 -8.42 -7.28 -5.95
C ASN A 55 -7.41 -6.41 -6.73
N VAL A 56 -7.85 -5.22 -7.18
CA VAL A 56 -7.02 -4.27 -7.91
C VAL A 56 -6.64 -3.11 -7.00
N LEU A 57 -5.34 -2.96 -6.74
CA LEU A 57 -4.78 -1.84 -5.99
C LEU A 57 -4.62 -0.64 -6.91
N ILE A 58 -5.08 0.53 -6.50
CA ILE A 58 -4.82 1.81 -7.16
C ILE A 58 -3.86 2.60 -6.28
N ASP A 59 -2.67 2.86 -6.82
CA ASP A 59 -1.52 3.48 -6.15
C ASP A 59 -1.00 2.71 -4.92
N CYS A 60 0.31 2.65 -4.80
CA CYS A 60 1.05 1.97 -3.75
C CYS A 60 2.11 2.92 -3.17
N GLY A 61 1.64 3.90 -2.38
CA GLY A 61 2.51 4.89 -1.73
C GLY A 61 3.31 4.35 -0.55
N LYS A 62 4.27 5.13 -0.07
CA LYS A 62 5.13 4.81 1.10
C LYS A 62 4.41 4.45 2.42
N THR A 63 3.11 4.73 2.55
CA THR A 63 2.31 4.34 3.72
C THR A 63 1.51 3.05 3.49
N PHE A 64 1.75 2.33 2.38
CA PHE A 64 0.98 1.15 1.99
C PHE A 64 0.99 0.07 3.07
N ARG A 65 2.13 -0.20 3.71
CA ARG A 65 2.23 -1.15 4.82
C ARG A 65 1.20 -0.90 5.92
N ASP A 66 1.08 0.35 6.39
CA ASP A 66 0.12 0.70 7.43
C ASP A 66 -1.33 0.51 6.95
N SER A 67 -1.62 0.92 5.71
CA SER A 67 -2.94 0.72 5.11
C SER A 67 -3.33 -0.76 5.03
N VAL A 68 -2.40 -1.64 4.63
CA VAL A 68 -2.62 -3.08 4.55
C VAL A 68 -2.92 -3.65 5.95
N LEU A 69 -2.07 -3.35 6.93
CA LEU A 69 -2.22 -3.88 8.29
C LEU A 69 -3.57 -3.48 8.92
N ARG A 70 -4.08 -2.29 8.60
CA ARG A 70 -5.35 -1.79 9.11
C ARG A 70 -6.57 -2.34 8.36
N VAL A 71 -6.53 -2.38 7.03
CA VAL A 71 -7.71 -2.64 6.20
C VAL A 71 -7.82 -4.11 5.81
N PHE A 72 -6.73 -4.77 5.44
CA PHE A 72 -6.80 -6.09 4.80
C PHE A 72 -7.34 -7.17 5.74
N PRO A 73 -6.86 -7.30 7.00
CA PRO A 73 -7.40 -8.28 7.94
C PRO A 73 -8.88 -8.04 8.25
N ALA A 74 -9.30 -6.78 8.40
CA ALA A 74 -10.69 -6.42 8.74
C ALA A 74 -11.70 -6.79 7.64
N HIS A 75 -11.24 -6.87 6.39
CA HIS A 75 -12.08 -7.15 5.22
C HIS A 75 -11.78 -8.49 4.54
N ASN A 76 -11.01 -9.37 5.20
CA ASN A 76 -10.59 -10.67 4.67
C ASN A 76 -9.93 -10.58 3.27
N ILE A 77 -9.08 -9.57 3.07
CA ILE A 77 -8.28 -9.42 1.85
C ILE A 77 -6.93 -10.09 2.09
N ASN A 78 -6.55 -11.04 1.24
CA ASN A 78 -5.34 -11.85 1.41
C ASN A 78 -4.43 -11.90 0.18
N HIS A 79 -4.79 -11.22 -0.91
CA HIS A 79 -3.98 -11.12 -2.12
C HIS A 79 -4.33 -9.86 -2.91
N ILE A 80 -3.46 -9.51 -3.85
CA ILE A 80 -3.65 -8.47 -4.86
C ILE A 80 -3.40 -9.10 -6.22
N ASP A 81 -4.32 -8.92 -7.17
CA ASP A 81 -4.20 -9.46 -8.52
C ASP A 81 -3.43 -8.51 -9.45
N ALA A 82 -3.62 -7.21 -9.27
CA ALA A 82 -2.99 -6.19 -10.09
C ALA A 82 -2.85 -4.85 -9.34
N VAL A 83 -1.88 -4.07 -9.78
CA VAL A 83 -1.65 -2.70 -9.32
C VAL A 83 -1.83 -1.75 -10.51
N LEU A 84 -2.56 -0.66 -10.31
CA LEU A 84 -2.68 0.46 -11.24
C LEU A 84 -1.98 1.68 -10.60
N LEU A 85 -0.88 2.13 -11.19
CA LEU A 85 -0.25 3.39 -10.79
C LEU A 85 -0.80 4.54 -11.63
N THR A 86 -1.26 5.58 -10.97
CA THR A 86 -1.78 6.80 -11.60
C THR A 86 -0.64 7.69 -12.08
N HIS A 87 0.45 7.80 -11.31
CA HIS A 87 1.62 8.66 -11.60
C HIS A 87 2.87 8.20 -10.81
N GLY A 88 4.05 8.75 -11.13
CA GLY A 88 5.33 8.29 -10.58
C GLY A 88 5.82 9.00 -9.31
N HIS A 89 4.95 9.71 -8.59
CA HIS A 89 5.38 10.37 -7.35
C HIS A 89 5.46 9.41 -6.17
N ALA A 90 6.23 9.84 -5.16
CA ALA A 90 6.57 9.01 -4.02
C ALA A 90 5.37 8.52 -3.19
N ASP A 91 4.31 9.30 -3.14
CA ASP A 91 3.04 8.95 -2.50
C ASP A 91 2.18 7.97 -3.30
N ALA A 92 2.55 7.66 -4.54
CA ALA A 92 1.89 6.67 -5.38
C ALA A 92 2.72 5.41 -5.65
N CYS A 93 4.06 5.44 -5.54
CA CYS A 93 4.89 4.30 -5.96
C CYS A 93 5.92 3.80 -4.93
N LEU A 94 6.25 4.52 -3.85
CA LEU A 94 7.33 4.07 -2.95
C LEU A 94 6.93 2.98 -1.95
N GLY A 95 5.69 2.50 -1.99
CA GLY A 95 5.25 1.32 -1.25
C GLY A 95 5.41 0.01 -2.00
N LEU A 96 5.88 0.04 -3.26
CA LEU A 96 5.92 -1.15 -4.12
C LEU A 96 6.77 -2.30 -3.55
N ASP A 97 7.80 -2.02 -2.74
CA ASP A 97 8.62 -3.08 -2.12
C ASP A 97 7.82 -3.94 -1.13
N ASP A 98 6.88 -3.36 -0.39
CA ASP A 98 6.02 -4.08 0.55
C ASP A 98 5.10 -5.10 -0.16
N LEU A 99 4.84 -4.96 -1.47
CA LEU A 99 4.03 -5.91 -2.23
C LEU A 99 4.64 -7.32 -2.27
N ARG A 100 5.94 -7.45 -2.00
CA ARG A 100 6.63 -8.74 -1.93
C ARG A 100 6.06 -9.63 -0.82
N GLU A 101 5.53 -9.06 0.26
CA GLU A 101 4.87 -9.80 1.34
C GLU A 101 3.49 -10.35 0.94
N LEU A 102 2.88 -9.83 -0.14
CA LEU A 102 1.57 -10.23 -0.64
C LEU A 102 1.62 -11.17 -1.85
N GLN A 103 2.81 -11.44 -2.39
CA GLN A 103 2.97 -12.37 -3.49
C GLN A 103 2.76 -13.82 -3.06
N VAL A 104 2.09 -14.60 -3.91
CA VAL A 104 1.96 -16.05 -3.71
C VAL A 104 3.31 -16.71 -4.02
N LEU A 105 3.90 -17.33 -3.00
CA LEU A 105 5.19 -18.00 -3.10
C LEU A 105 5.01 -19.52 -3.06
N GLN A 106 5.72 -20.22 -3.94
CA GLN A 106 5.90 -21.67 -3.89
C GLN A 106 7.27 -21.99 -3.31
N THR A 107 7.33 -22.98 -2.42
CA THR A 107 8.58 -23.49 -1.88
C THR A 107 9.12 -24.57 -2.82
N THR A 108 10.32 -24.34 -3.36
CA THR A 108 11.04 -25.26 -4.23
C THR A 108 12.37 -25.63 -3.60
N ARG A 109 12.76 -26.90 -3.69
CA ARG A 109 14.07 -27.37 -3.21
C ARG A 109 15.10 -27.20 -4.31
N CYS A 110 16.22 -26.55 -4.01
CA CYS A 110 17.33 -26.44 -4.95
C CYS A 110 18.00 -27.80 -5.12
N GLU A 111 18.15 -28.26 -6.36
CA GLU A 111 18.74 -29.57 -6.65
C GLU A 111 20.23 -29.64 -6.29
N GLU A 112 20.96 -28.53 -6.48
CA GLU A 112 22.41 -28.45 -6.21
C GLU A 112 22.74 -28.32 -4.72
N THR A 113 22.06 -27.41 -4.02
CA THR A 113 22.38 -27.09 -2.61
C THR A 113 21.48 -27.81 -1.60
N GLY A 114 20.36 -28.37 -2.04
CA GLY A 114 19.34 -28.95 -1.16
C GLY A 114 18.51 -27.95 -0.37
N GLU A 115 18.78 -26.65 -0.49
CA GLU A 115 18.11 -25.56 0.24
C GLU A 115 16.68 -25.33 -0.23
N LEU A 116 15.81 -24.89 0.68
CA LEU A 116 14.45 -24.46 0.36
C LEU A 116 14.45 -23.01 -0.10
N LYS A 117 13.97 -22.75 -1.31
CA LYS A 117 13.79 -21.42 -1.90
C LYS A 117 12.31 -21.12 -2.03
N LYS A 118 11.90 -19.89 -1.69
CA LYS A 118 10.55 -19.39 -1.95
C LYS A 118 10.57 -18.58 -3.26
N ILE A 119 9.78 -19.00 -4.23
CA ILE A 119 9.75 -18.41 -5.57
C ILE A 119 8.33 -17.96 -5.88
N ALA A 120 8.17 -16.72 -6.33
CA ALA A 120 6.87 -16.24 -6.82
C ALA A 120 6.49 -17.00 -8.10
N THR A 121 5.30 -17.59 -8.13
CA THR A 121 4.86 -18.42 -9.26
C THR A 121 4.30 -17.59 -10.41
N THR A 122 3.73 -16.43 -10.09
CA THR A 122 3.14 -15.50 -11.07
C THR A 122 3.62 -14.08 -10.79
N PRO A 123 4.02 -13.32 -11.83
CA PRO A 123 4.35 -11.91 -11.64
C PRO A 123 3.10 -11.13 -11.23
N LEU A 124 3.26 -10.21 -10.29
CA LEU A 124 2.21 -9.25 -9.96
C LEU A 124 2.12 -8.22 -11.08
N LEU A 125 0.95 -8.09 -11.70
CA LEU A 125 0.75 -7.18 -12.82
C LEU A 125 0.73 -5.73 -12.34
N LEU A 126 1.54 -4.89 -12.96
CA LEU A 126 1.58 -3.45 -12.72
C LEU A 126 1.23 -2.71 -14.01
N HIS A 127 0.12 -1.99 -13.98
CA HIS A 127 -0.40 -1.17 -15.06
C HIS A 127 -0.16 0.30 -14.77
N CYS A 128 0.31 1.03 -15.76
CA CYS A 128 0.40 2.49 -15.70
C CYS A 128 0.51 3.06 -17.12
N HIS A 129 0.32 4.37 -17.25
CA HIS A 129 0.55 5.06 -18.52
C HIS A 129 2.05 5.04 -18.86
N ALA A 130 2.40 5.08 -20.16
CA ALA A 130 3.79 5.06 -20.62
C ALA A 130 4.66 6.17 -20.00
N ARG A 131 4.07 7.35 -19.76
CA ARG A 131 4.71 8.46 -19.03
C ARG A 131 5.08 8.07 -17.60
N THR A 132 4.13 7.54 -16.84
CA THR A 132 4.35 7.08 -15.46
C THR A 132 5.44 6.03 -15.40
N LYS A 133 5.49 5.11 -16.37
CA LYS A 133 6.54 4.09 -16.48
C LYS A 133 7.95 4.69 -16.66
N ALA A 134 8.07 5.89 -17.20
CA ALA A 134 9.37 6.56 -17.35
C ALA A 134 9.80 7.32 -16.08
N GLU A 135 8.88 7.52 -15.13
CA GLU A 135 9.10 8.25 -13.87
C GLU A 135 9.41 7.30 -12.69
N VAL A 136 8.98 6.04 -12.78
CA VAL A 136 9.13 4.97 -11.76
C VAL A 136 10.25 4.01 -12.15
#